data_AF-A0A352SAW3-F1
#
_entry.id   AF-A0A352SAW3-F1
#
_cell.length_a   1.000
_cell.length_b   1.000
_cell.length_c   1.000
_cell.angle_alpha   90.00
_cell.angle_beta   90.00
_cell.angle_gamma   90.00
#
_symmetry.space_group_name_H-M   'P 1'
#
loop_
_entity.id
_entity.type
_entity.pdbx_description
1 polymer ?
#
loop_
_entity_poly.entity_id
_entity_poly.type
_entity_poly.pdbx_seq_one_letter_code
_entity_poly.pdbx_strand_id
1 'polypeptide(L)'
;PGFAVAFARALANYTSLPFEPAPNRYALQAAHDALADLSGALNTTASSFLKIARDFMLLGSGPRAGFAELQLPANEPGSSIM
;
A
#
# COMPACT_ATOMS: atom_id res chain seq x y z
N PRO A 1 23.93 28.77 -9.88
CA PRO A 1 24.43 27.40 -9.58
C PRO A 1 24.15 27.02 -8.12
N GLY A 2 23.78 25.78 -7.81
CA GLY A 2 23.60 25.30 -6.41
C GLY A 2 22.16 25.23 -5.87
N PHE A 3 21.17 25.78 -6.59
CA PHE A 3 19.77 25.77 -6.15
C PHE A 3 19.24 24.35 -5.85
N ALA A 4 19.51 23.37 -6.72
CA ALA A 4 19.02 22.00 -6.55
C ALA A 4 19.47 21.36 -5.22
N VAL A 5 20.72 21.59 -4.82
CA VAL A 5 21.27 21.05 -3.56
C VAL A 5 20.69 21.80 -2.36
N ALA A 6 20.61 23.13 -2.44
CA ALA A 6 20.04 23.95 -1.37
C ALA A 6 18.55 23.65 -1.14
N PHE A 7 17.79 23.47 -2.23
CA PHE A 7 16.38 23.11 -2.18
C PHE A 7 16.18 21.70 -1.61
N ALA A 8 16.92 20.71 -2.09
CA ALA A 8 16.84 19.34 -1.56
C ALA A 8 17.13 19.31 -0.05
N ARG A 9 18.15 20.06 0.41
CA ARG A 9 18.46 20.18 1.85
C ARG A 9 17.33 20.87 2.63
N ALA A 10 16.77 21.95 2.10
CA ALA A 10 15.64 22.63 2.74
C ALA A 10 14.41 21.72 2.83
N LEU A 11 14.12 20.96 1.77
CA LEU A 11 13.03 20.00 1.73
C LEU A 11 13.25 18.84 2.69
N ALA A 12 14.47 18.29 2.76
CA ALA A 12 14.81 17.24 3.70
C ALA A 12 14.64 17.71 5.15
N ASN A 13 15.07 18.93 5.47
CA ASN A 13 14.88 19.53 6.79
C ASN A 13 13.39 19.75 7.13
N TYR A 14 12.59 20.17 6.15
CA TYR A 14 11.16 20.44 6.35
C TYR A 14 10.33 19.16 6.51
N THR A 15 10.64 18.13 5.73
CA THR A 15 9.87 16.87 5.69
C THR A 15 10.42 15.80 6.63
N SER A 16 11.64 15.97 7.15
CA SER A 16 12.42 14.94 7.87
C SER A 16 12.68 13.67 7.04
N LEU A 17 12.54 13.74 5.72
CA LEU A 17 12.80 12.65 4.79
C LEU A 17 14.10 12.91 4.01
N PRO A 18 14.84 11.87 3.60
CA PRO A 18 16.17 12.01 3.00
C PRO A 18 16.09 12.39 1.50
N PHE A 19 15.60 13.59 1.20
CA PHE A 19 15.57 14.09 -0.18
C PHE A 19 16.96 14.49 -0.67
N GLU A 20 17.31 14.04 -1.87
CA GLU A 20 18.58 14.35 -2.53
C GLU A 20 18.37 14.77 -3.99
N PRO A 21 19.29 15.59 -4.56
CA PRO A 21 19.21 15.96 -5.95
C PRO A 21 19.47 14.76 -6.87
N ALA A 22 18.66 14.66 -7.92
CA ALA A 22 18.78 13.66 -8.98
C ALA A 22 20.21 13.56 -9.57
N PRO A 23 20.80 12.36 -9.68
CA PRO A 23 22.10 12.18 -10.33
C PRO A 23 22.03 12.48 -11.84
N ASN A 24 20.92 12.13 -12.49
CA ASN A 24 20.61 12.51 -13.88
C ASN A 24 19.22 13.14 -13.96
N ARG A 25 19.17 14.45 -14.21
CA ARG A 25 17.91 15.21 -14.27
C ARG A 25 17.11 14.94 -15.53
N TYR A 26 17.78 14.66 -16.65
CA TYR A 26 17.11 14.38 -17.92
C TYR A 26 16.34 13.06 -17.85
N ALA A 27 16.96 12.04 -17.25
CA ALA A 27 16.32 10.74 -17.06
C ALA A 27 15.05 10.87 -16.20
N LEU A 28 15.14 11.54 -15.05
CA LEU A 28 14.00 11.74 -14.13
C LEU A 28 12.91 12.68 -14.66
N GLN A 29 13.25 13.55 -15.61
CA GLN A 29 12.28 14.43 -16.26
C GLN A 29 11.59 13.75 -17.45
N ALA A 30 12.28 12.85 -18.15
CA ALA A 30 11.76 12.12 -19.30
C ALA A 30 10.98 10.86 -18.90
N ALA A 31 11.33 10.23 -17.79
CA ALA A 31 10.76 8.98 -17.32
C ALA A 31 10.57 8.97 -15.79
N HIS A 32 9.66 8.12 -15.34
CA HIS A 32 9.27 8.01 -13.92
C HIS A 32 9.37 6.57 -13.42
N ASP A 33 10.51 5.92 -13.70
CA ASP A 33 10.74 4.51 -13.41
C ASP A 33 10.61 4.20 -11.91
N ALA A 34 11.06 5.11 -11.04
CA ALA A 34 10.90 4.95 -9.58
C ALA A 34 9.42 4.86 -9.14
N LEU A 35 8.49 5.52 -9.84
CA LEU A 35 7.06 5.41 -9.55
C LEU A 35 6.48 4.09 -10.08
N ALA A 36 6.98 3.61 -11.23
CA ALA A 36 6.61 2.30 -11.75
C ALA A 36 7.08 1.17 -10.80
N ASP A 37 8.31 1.25 -10.30
CA ASP A 37 8.86 0.33 -9.30
C ASP A 37 8.07 0.35 -8.00
N LEU A 38 7.73 1.54 -7.49
CA LEU A 38 6.87 1.70 -6.32
C LEU A 38 5.50 1.02 -6.54
N SER A 39 4.88 1.23 -7.69
CA SER A 39 3.62 0.59 -8.04
C SER A 39 3.76 -0.93 -8.11
N GLY A 40 4.89 -1.44 -8.61
CA GLY A 40 5.19 -2.87 -8.62
C GLY A 40 5.25 -3.45 -7.20
N ALA A 41 5.98 -2.81 -6.29
CA ALA A 41 6.06 -3.21 -4.89
C ALA A 41 4.68 -3.19 -4.19
N LEU A 42 3.87 -2.16 -4.46
CA LEU A 42 2.50 -2.08 -3.94
C LEU A 42 1.61 -3.19 -4.49
N ASN A 43 1.74 -3.54 -5.77
CA ASN A 43 0.97 -4.61 -6.40
C ASN A 43 1.29 -6.00 -5.80
N THR A 44 2.57 -6.27 -5.53
CA THR A 44 2.99 -7.48 -4.80
C THR A 44 2.36 -7.51 -3.41
N THR A 45 2.42 -6.39 -2.69
CA THR A 45 1.82 -6.26 -1.35
C THR A 45 0.31 -6.49 -1.37
N ALA A 46 -0.39 -5.92 -2.35
CA ALA A 46 -1.82 -6.10 -2.55
C ALA A 46 -2.20 -7.56 -2.78
N SER A 47 -1.36 -8.31 -3.51
CA SER A 47 -1.58 -9.75 -3.75
C SER A 47 -1.49 -10.55 -2.45
N SER A 48 -0.54 -10.22 -1.57
CA SER A 48 -0.45 -10.82 -0.23
C SER A 48 -1.68 -10.50 0.62
N PHE A 49 -2.13 -9.24 0.65
CA PHE A 49 -3.34 -8.87 1.38
C PHE A 49 -4.60 -9.53 0.83
N LEU A 50 -4.72 -9.66 -0.49
CA LEU A 50 -5.84 -10.36 -1.10
C LEU A 50 -5.92 -11.80 -0.62
N LYS A 51 -4.77 -12.51 -0.57
CA LYS A 51 -4.72 -13.88 -0.06
C LYS A 51 -5.19 -13.93 1.39
N ILE A 52 -4.61 -13.10 2.26
CA ILE A 52 -4.95 -13.06 3.69
C ILE A 52 -6.45 -12.77 3.89
N ALA A 53 -6.99 -11.76 3.20
CA ALA A 53 -8.41 -11.41 3.30
C ALA A 53 -9.33 -12.53 2.82
N ARG A 54 -8.93 -13.25 1.76
CA ARG A 54 -9.72 -14.39 1.24
C ARG A 54 -9.69 -15.59 2.17
N ASP A 55 -8.58 -15.85 2.85
CA ASP A 55 -8.53 -16.89 3.88
C ASP A 55 -9.53 -16.57 5.01
N PHE A 56 -9.52 -15.34 5.53
CA PHE A 56 -10.49 -14.94 6.56
C PHE A 56 -11.94 -15.11 6.09
N MET A 57 -12.24 -14.73 4.85
CA MET A 57 -13.57 -14.89 4.27
C MET A 57 -13.97 -16.37 4.12
N LEU A 58 -13.05 -17.22 3.68
CA LEU A 58 -13.32 -18.64 3.47
C LEU A 58 -13.48 -19.36 4.81
N LEU A 59 -12.56 -19.14 5.75
CA LEU A 59 -12.59 -19.75 7.08
C LEU A 59 -13.77 -19.23 7.92
N GLY A 60 -14.19 -17.99 7.70
CA GLY A 60 -15.38 -17.40 8.31
C GLY A 60 -16.70 -17.74 7.62
N SER A 61 -16.69 -18.51 6.52
CA SER A 61 -17.92 -18.88 5.80
C SER A 61 -18.78 -19.82 6.65
N GLY A 62 -20.10 -19.60 6.71
CA GLY A 62 -20.97 -20.32 7.63
C GLY A 62 -22.39 -19.75 7.66
N PRO A 63 -23.23 -20.09 8.65
CA PRO A 63 -22.87 -20.75 9.93
C PRO A 63 -22.95 -22.28 9.92
N ARG A 64 -23.60 -22.91 8.94
CA ARG A 64 -23.82 -24.38 8.94
C ARG A 64 -23.41 -25.09 7.65
N ALA A 65 -23.18 -24.35 6.57
CA ALA A 65 -22.85 -24.87 5.24
C ALA A 65 -21.55 -24.27 4.67
N GLY A 66 -20.62 -23.92 5.57
CA GLY A 66 -19.28 -23.40 5.24
C GLY A 66 -18.24 -24.01 6.18
N PHE A 67 -17.04 -23.42 6.24
CA PHE A 67 -15.98 -23.90 7.13
C PHE A 67 -16.24 -23.57 8.60
N ALA A 68 -16.74 -22.37 8.89
CA ALA A 68 -17.08 -21.86 10.22
C ALA A 68 -15.95 -22.03 11.26
N GLU A 69 -14.69 -21.97 10.81
CA GLU A 69 -13.50 -22.10 11.66
C GLU A 69 -13.17 -20.80 12.39
N LEU A 70 -13.55 -19.65 11.82
CA LEU A 70 -13.37 -18.33 12.41
C LEU A 70 -14.73 -17.65 12.61
N GLN A 71 -14.90 -16.98 13.75
CA GLN A 71 -16.04 -16.11 14.01
C GLN A 71 -15.60 -14.65 13.81
N LEU A 72 -16.07 -14.01 12.73
CA LEU A 72 -15.74 -12.62 12.42
C LEU A 72 -16.66 -11.66 13.21
N PRO A 73 -16.15 -10.47 13.61
CA PRO A 73 -16.96 -9.48 14.31
C PRO A 73 -18.06 -8.92 13.40
N ALA A 74 -19.27 -8.80 13.93
CA ALA A 74 -20.38 -8.13 13.24
C ALA A 74 -20.26 -6.62 13.44
N ASN A 75 -20.02 -5.88 12.35
CA ASN A 75 -19.91 -4.41 12.38
C ASN A 75 -21.25 -3.73 12.07
N GLU A 76 -22.04 -4.34 11.18
CA GLU A 76 -23.36 -3.86 10.78
C GLU A 76 -24.49 -4.79 11.27
N PRO A 77 -25.70 -4.26 11.57
CA PRO A 77 -26.84 -5.08 11.90
C PRO A 77 -27.19 -6.07 10.78
N GLY A 78 -27.29 -7.35 11.14
CA GLY A 78 -27.83 -8.38 10.26
C GLY A 78 -29.36 -8.34 10.18
N SER A 79 -29.93 -9.30 9.46
CA SER A 79 -31.38 -9.51 9.48
C SER A 79 -31.78 -10.17 10.80
N SER A 80 -32.82 -9.69 11.48
CA SER A 80 -33.24 -10.24 12.78
C SER A 80 -33.69 -11.70 12.76
N ILE A 81 -33.97 -12.25 11.57
CA ILE A 81 -34.30 -13.67 11.37
C ILE A 81 -33.09 -14.53 10.96
N MET A 82 -31.94 -13.92 10.65
CA MET A 82 -30.72 -14.62 10.20
C MET A 82 -29.58 -14.56 11.23
#